data_AF-A0A1J5RZ29-F1
#
_entry.id   AF-A0A1J5RZ29-F1
#
_cell.length_a   1.000
_cell.length_b   1.000
_cell.length_c   1.000
_cell.angle_alpha   90.00
_cell.angle_beta   90.00
_cell.angle_gamma   90.00
#
_symmetry.space_group_name_H-M   'P 1'
#
loop_
_entity.id
_entity.type
_entity.pdbx_description
1 polymer ?
#
loop_
_entity_poly.entity_id
_entity_poly.type
_entity_poly.pdbx_seq_one_letter_code
_entity_poly.pdbx_strand_id
1 'polypeptide(L)'
;MLTSECMLTDRCRRLGGRTLNDLSPPPLDRIDCHLTMAWQEVGSVSISDDERLTFPDIGKTPGLYRITIRRATSREVYIGEATNLRRRFHNYRSPGPTQETSKRINGLLMKVLAEGAEVGVAVALEAVIDSGHGPEPADLTSKVTRCLAENAAILAAARTADRIHNLAQKVADGAMP
;
A
#
# COMPACT_ATOMS: atom_id res chain seq x y z
N MET A 1 -30.05 74.26 -29.43
CA MET A 1 -30.15 72.91 -28.82
C MET A 1 -28.71 72.43 -28.67
N LEU A 2 -28.07 72.55 -27.49
CA LEU A 2 -28.11 71.61 -26.34
C LEU A 2 -27.87 70.17 -26.84
N THR A 3 -26.85 69.39 -26.45
CA THR A 3 -25.97 69.36 -25.27
C THR A 3 -24.87 68.29 -25.44
N SER A 4 -23.73 68.51 -24.78
CA SER A 4 -22.83 67.51 -24.16
C SER A 4 -21.90 66.64 -25.02
N GLU A 5 -20.72 67.19 -25.31
CA GLU A 5 -19.46 66.45 -25.15
C GLU A 5 -18.71 67.09 -23.97
N CYS A 6 -18.74 66.40 -22.82
CA CYS A 6 -17.93 66.69 -21.64
C CYS A 6 -16.71 65.75 -21.76
N MET A 7 -15.56 66.24 -22.22
CA MET A 7 -14.46 66.74 -21.39
C MET A 7 -13.94 65.71 -20.36
N LEU A 8 -12.62 65.47 -20.48
CA LEU A 8 -11.69 65.08 -19.41
C LEU A 8 -11.78 63.59 -19.03
N THR A 9 -10.70 62.82 -18.89
CA THR A 9 -9.27 63.10 -18.81
C THR A 9 -8.60 61.74 -18.79
N ASP A 10 -7.61 61.56 -19.65
CA ASP A 10 -6.24 61.34 -19.22
C ASP A 10 -6.06 60.48 -17.95
N ARG A 11 -6.10 59.14 -18.14
CA ARG A 11 -5.44 58.19 -17.22
C ARG A 11 -5.03 56.90 -17.93
N CYS A 12 -4.57 57.03 -19.17
CA CYS A 12 -4.00 55.93 -19.92
C CYS A 12 -2.49 56.14 -20.07
N ARG A 13 -1.74 56.03 -18.97
CA ARG A 13 -0.27 55.83 -18.99
C ARG A 13 0.22 55.44 -17.60
N ARG A 14 0.86 54.27 -17.54
CA ARG A 14 1.53 53.63 -16.39
C ARG A 14 0.65 52.77 -15.47
N LEU A 15 0.19 51.65 -16.01
CA LEU A 15 0.38 50.38 -15.31
C LEU A 15 1.16 49.48 -16.27
N GLY A 16 2.37 49.11 -15.83
CA GLY A 16 3.31 48.37 -16.64
C GLY A 16 2.69 47.09 -17.17
N GLY A 17 2.93 46.82 -18.45
CA GLY A 17 2.57 45.56 -19.06
C GLY A 17 3.18 44.41 -18.29
N ARG A 18 2.35 43.72 -17.52
CA ARG A 18 2.56 42.31 -17.18
C ARG A 18 1.39 41.57 -17.78
N THR A 19 1.62 40.96 -18.93
CA THR A 19 0.76 39.90 -19.42
C THR A 19 0.68 38.81 -18.35
N LEU A 20 -0.50 38.22 -18.15
CA LEU A 20 -0.72 37.03 -17.30
C LEU A 20 0.23 35.84 -17.63
N ASN A 21 0.94 35.92 -18.77
CA ASN A 21 1.94 34.96 -19.22
C ASN A 21 3.34 35.14 -18.60
N ASP A 22 3.56 36.13 -17.73
CA ASP A 22 4.88 36.43 -17.14
C ASP A 22 5.02 35.96 -15.68
N LEU A 23 4.09 35.13 -15.22
CA LEU A 23 4.20 34.42 -13.95
C LEU A 23 4.77 33.04 -14.25
N SER A 24 6.08 32.86 -14.03
CA SER A 24 6.66 31.53 -13.92
C SER A 24 5.80 30.76 -12.90
N PRO A 25 5.36 29.52 -13.20
CA PRO A 25 4.58 28.75 -12.26
C PRO A 25 5.35 28.67 -10.93
N PRO A 26 4.65 28.69 -9.78
CA PRO A 26 5.32 28.51 -8.50
C PRO A 26 6.17 27.25 -8.56
N PRO A 27 7.35 27.24 -7.94
CA PRO A 27 8.19 26.06 -7.92
C PRO A 27 7.36 24.87 -7.43
N LEU A 28 7.45 23.74 -8.15
CA LEU A 28 6.75 22.54 -7.79
C LEU A 28 7.22 22.08 -6.41
N ASP A 29 6.27 21.85 -5.50
CA ASP A 29 6.54 21.19 -4.24
C ASP A 29 6.79 19.69 -4.53
N ARG A 30 8.06 19.36 -4.78
CA ARG A 30 8.48 18.03 -5.19
C ARG A 30 8.83 17.20 -3.96
N ILE A 31 8.24 16.01 -3.87
CA ILE A 31 8.59 15.00 -2.88
C ILE A 31 9.32 13.87 -3.59
N ASP A 32 10.60 13.69 -3.27
CA ASP A 32 11.36 12.49 -3.60
C ASP A 32 11.37 11.57 -2.38
N CYS A 33 11.01 10.30 -2.59
CA CYS A 33 10.95 9.31 -1.52
C CYS A 33 11.49 7.97 -2.02
N HIS A 34 12.56 7.49 -1.40
CA HIS A 34 13.11 6.16 -1.64
C HIS A 34 12.84 5.27 -0.43
N LEU A 35 12.31 4.08 -0.67
CA LEU A 35 11.96 3.11 0.36
C LEU A 35 12.70 1.81 0.09
N THR A 36 13.39 1.30 1.11
CA THR A 36 14.03 -0.02 1.09
C THR A 36 13.48 -0.88 2.22
N MET A 37 13.23 -2.15 1.95
CA MET A 37 12.88 -3.16 2.96
C MET A 37 13.34 -4.53 2.46
N ALA A 38 13.54 -5.47 3.38
CA ALA A 38 13.91 -6.84 3.05
C ALA A 38 12.85 -7.83 3.53
N TRP A 39 12.57 -8.84 2.69
CA TRP A 39 11.72 -9.96 3.07
C TRP A 39 12.56 -11.07 3.68
N GLN A 40 12.23 -11.46 4.90
CA GLN A 40 12.77 -12.64 5.56
C GLN A 40 11.71 -13.75 5.56
N GLU A 41 12.01 -14.89 4.93
CA GLU A 41 11.14 -16.07 4.99
C GLU A 41 11.15 -16.62 6.42
N VAL A 42 9.96 -16.86 6.99
CA VAL A 42 9.79 -17.28 8.39
C VAL A 42 9.16 -18.67 8.53
N GLY A 43 8.70 -19.25 7.42
CA GLY A 43 8.18 -20.62 7.38
C GLY A 43 6.97 -20.76 6.47
N SER A 44 6.27 -21.89 6.60
CA SER A 44 5.10 -22.23 5.80
C SER A 44 3.81 -22.19 6.61
N VAL A 45 2.69 -22.01 5.92
CA VAL A 45 1.34 -22.25 6.46
C VAL A 45 0.96 -23.70 6.17
N SER A 46 0.34 -24.38 7.14
CA SER A 46 -0.18 -25.74 7.01
C SER A 46 -1.56 -25.87 7.62
N ILE A 47 -2.25 -26.98 7.34
CA ILE A 47 -3.47 -27.37 8.05
C ILE A 47 -3.05 -28.34 9.18
N SER A 48 -3.43 -28.05 10.42
CA SER A 48 -3.22 -28.96 11.56
C SER A 48 -4.30 -30.04 11.63
N ASP A 49 -4.09 -31.04 12.48
CA ASP A 49 -5.02 -32.16 12.68
C ASP A 49 -6.43 -31.74 13.14
N ASP A 50 -6.57 -30.54 13.71
CA ASP A 50 -7.85 -29.91 14.07
C ASP A 50 -8.50 -29.11 12.91
N GLU A 51 -8.06 -29.35 11.67
CA GLU A 51 -8.52 -28.70 10.44
C GLU A 51 -8.40 -27.17 10.43
N ARG A 52 -7.37 -26.63 11.10
CA ARG A 52 -7.13 -25.18 11.18
C ARG A 52 -5.78 -24.79 10.60
N LEU A 53 -5.70 -23.56 10.11
CA LEU A 53 -4.45 -22.99 9.60
C LEU A 53 -3.43 -22.80 10.72
N THR A 54 -2.24 -23.34 10.56
CA THR A 54 -1.08 -23.11 11.42
C THR A 54 -0.12 -22.16 10.70
N PHE A 55 0.34 -21.13 11.41
CA PHE A 55 1.27 -20.12 10.89
C PHE A 55 2.58 -20.17 11.70
N PRO A 56 3.72 -19.76 11.13
CA PRO A 56 4.95 -19.55 11.88
C PRO A 56 4.76 -18.53 13.01
N ASP A 57 5.38 -18.77 14.17
CA ASP A 57 5.41 -17.79 15.26
C ASP A 57 6.55 -16.79 15.03
N ILE A 58 6.18 -15.51 14.98
CA ILE A 58 7.08 -14.38 14.70
C ILE A 58 7.02 -13.32 15.81
N GLY A 59 6.39 -13.65 16.94
CA GLY A 59 6.29 -12.74 18.09
C GLY A 59 5.40 -11.51 17.86
N LYS A 60 5.34 -10.65 18.88
CA LYS A 60 4.51 -9.44 18.89
C LYS A 60 5.30 -8.25 18.34
N THR A 61 5.46 -8.19 17.02
CA THR A 61 6.16 -7.09 16.35
C THR A 61 5.25 -6.37 15.35
N PRO A 62 5.40 -5.05 15.18
CA PRO A 62 4.89 -4.36 14.00
C PRO A 62 5.69 -4.77 12.75
N GLY A 63 5.06 -4.67 11.58
CA GLY A 63 5.75 -4.86 10.32
C GLY A 63 4.82 -5.23 9.19
N LEU A 64 5.41 -5.78 8.12
CA LEU A 64 4.72 -6.29 6.96
C LEU A 64 4.87 -7.80 6.89
N TYR A 65 3.91 -8.45 6.24
CA TYR A 65 3.99 -9.86 5.90
C TYR A 65 3.59 -10.09 4.46
N ARG A 66 4.16 -11.14 3.87
CA ARG A 66 3.84 -11.64 2.54
C ARG A 66 3.51 -13.12 2.64
N ILE A 67 2.28 -13.47 2.28
CA ILE A 67 1.87 -14.85 2.07
C ILE A 67 2.04 -15.15 0.59
N THR A 68 2.81 -16.19 0.27
CA THR A 68 3.07 -16.63 -1.10
C THR A 68 2.46 -18.00 -1.29
N ILE A 69 1.53 -18.14 -2.24
CA ILE A 69 0.96 -19.41 -2.67
C ILE A 69 1.71 -19.83 -3.93
N ARG A 70 2.35 -20.99 -3.89
CA ARG A 70 3.08 -21.57 -5.02
C ARG A 70 2.38 -22.84 -5.48
N ARG A 71 2.15 -22.91 -6.79
CA ARG A 71 1.77 -24.11 -7.51
C ARG A 71 2.83 -24.38 -8.58
N ALA A 72 2.75 -25.53 -9.25
CA ALA A 72 3.72 -25.93 -10.27
C ALA A 72 4.01 -24.84 -11.32
N THR A 73 3.00 -24.01 -11.66
CA THR A 73 3.09 -23.01 -12.73
C THR A 73 2.67 -21.60 -12.30
N SER A 74 2.33 -21.38 -11.04
CA SER A 74 1.86 -20.06 -10.58
C SER A 74 2.41 -19.66 -9.23
N ARG A 75 2.63 -18.36 -9.09
CA ARG A 75 3.02 -17.66 -7.88
C ARG A 75 2.03 -16.54 -7.58
N GLU A 76 1.20 -16.76 -6.58
CA GLU A 76 0.21 -15.79 -6.11
C GLU A 76 0.66 -15.21 -4.77
N VAL A 77 0.36 -13.93 -4.52
CA VAL A 77 0.80 -13.25 -3.30
C VAL A 77 -0.32 -12.44 -2.65
N TYR A 78 -0.29 -12.40 -1.33
CA TYR A 78 -1.03 -11.46 -0.50
C TYR A 78 -0.06 -10.77 0.43
N ILE A 79 -0.08 -9.44 0.45
CA ILE A 79 0.81 -8.62 1.28
C ILE A 79 -0.07 -7.86 2.27
N GLY A 80 0.39 -7.68 3.50
CA GLY A 80 -0.33 -6.82 4.43
C GLY A 80 0.58 -6.27 5.51
N GLU A 81 0.01 -5.36 6.30
CA GLU A 81 0.67 -4.77 7.46
C GLU A 81 -0.09 -5.07 8.76
N ALA A 82 0.63 -4.99 9.88
CA ALA A 82 0.01 -4.91 11.20
C ALA A 82 0.94 -4.27 12.22
N THR A 83 0.37 -3.69 13.28
CA THR A 83 1.10 -3.34 14.52
C THR A 83 1.46 -4.57 15.36
N ASN A 84 0.80 -5.70 15.10
CA ASN A 84 1.03 -6.96 15.82
C ASN A 84 0.78 -8.13 14.86
N LEU A 85 1.86 -8.62 14.24
CA LEU A 85 1.78 -9.67 13.24
C LEU A 85 1.26 -11.01 13.81
N ARG A 86 1.65 -11.39 15.04
CA ARG A 86 1.11 -12.59 15.71
C ARG A 86 -0.40 -12.55 15.85
N ARG A 87 -0.96 -11.42 16.28
CA ARG A 87 -2.43 -11.23 16.36
C ARG A 87 -3.07 -11.31 14.97
N ARG A 88 -2.42 -10.75 13.95
CA ARG A 88 -2.94 -10.79 12.57
C ARG A 88 -3.02 -12.22 12.04
N PHE A 89 -1.99 -13.03 12.25
CA PHE A 89 -1.99 -14.45 11.86
C PHE A 89 -2.99 -15.28 12.65
N HIS A 90 -3.15 -15.00 13.94
CA HIS A 90 -4.20 -15.61 14.74
C HIS A 90 -5.61 -15.30 14.17
N ASN A 91 -5.86 -14.06 13.76
CA ASN A 91 -7.14 -13.70 13.12
C ASN A 91 -7.35 -14.48 11.80
N TYR A 92 -6.29 -14.81 11.06
CA TYR A 92 -6.42 -15.70 9.89
C TYR A 92 -6.67 -17.15 10.26
N ARG A 93 -6.04 -17.68 11.31
CA ARG A 93 -6.37 -19.02 11.83
C ARG A 93 -7.81 -19.11 12.33
N SER A 94 -8.33 -18.03 12.91
CA SER A 94 -9.63 -18.04 13.61
C SER A 94 -10.34 -16.71 13.44
N PRO A 95 -10.92 -16.49 12.24
CA PRO A 95 -11.58 -15.24 11.94
C PRO A 95 -12.82 -15.04 12.81
N GLY A 96 -12.94 -13.85 13.38
CA GLY A 96 -14.16 -13.42 14.05
C GLY A 96 -15.32 -13.19 13.05
N PRO A 97 -16.58 -13.12 13.54
CA PRO A 97 -17.76 -13.03 12.68
C PRO A 97 -17.85 -11.75 11.85
N THR A 98 -17.12 -10.69 12.18
CA THR A 98 -17.10 -9.42 11.43
C THR A 98 -15.82 -9.20 10.62
N GLN A 99 -14.89 -10.16 10.65
CA GLN A 99 -13.56 -10.01 10.06
C GLN A 99 -13.53 -10.55 8.63
N GLU A 100 -14.20 -9.88 7.69
CA GLU A 100 -14.38 -10.34 6.30
C GLU A 100 -13.06 -10.65 5.59
N THR A 101 -12.05 -9.77 5.71
CA THR A 101 -10.71 -10.04 5.15
C THR A 101 -10.09 -11.29 5.76
N SER A 102 -10.25 -11.51 7.07
CA SER A 102 -9.70 -12.68 7.72
C SER A 102 -10.38 -13.96 7.27
N LYS A 103 -11.71 -13.95 7.13
CA LYS A 103 -12.49 -15.09 6.59
C LYS A 103 -12.07 -15.41 5.16
N ARG A 104 -11.94 -14.39 4.31
CA ARG A 104 -11.52 -14.55 2.91
C ARG A 104 -10.15 -15.17 2.81
N ILE A 105 -9.17 -14.64 3.54
CA ILE A 105 -7.81 -15.19 3.54
C ILE A 105 -7.80 -16.60 4.13
N ASN A 106 -8.54 -16.85 5.22
CA ASN A 106 -8.66 -18.20 5.78
C ASN A 106 -9.18 -19.20 4.74
N GLY A 107 -10.33 -18.91 4.11
CA GLY A 107 -10.93 -19.79 3.11
C GLY A 107 -10.06 -20.00 1.88
N LEU A 108 -9.37 -18.94 1.41
CA LEU A 108 -8.38 -19.06 0.34
C LEU A 108 -7.27 -20.04 0.73
N LEU A 109 -6.66 -19.86 1.89
CA LEU A 109 -5.52 -20.68 2.32
C LEU A 109 -5.92 -22.13 2.56
N MET A 110 -7.06 -22.37 3.23
CA MET A 110 -7.60 -23.72 3.42
C MET A 110 -7.82 -24.42 2.07
N LYS A 111 -8.43 -23.73 1.10
CA LYS A 111 -8.68 -24.27 -0.23
C LYS A 111 -7.38 -24.62 -0.96
N VAL A 112 -6.43 -23.69 -1.05
CA VAL A 112 -5.21 -23.94 -1.84
C VAL A 112 -4.33 -25.00 -1.20
N LEU A 113 -4.29 -25.09 0.14
CA LEU A 113 -3.57 -26.14 0.87
C LEU A 113 -4.20 -27.51 0.64
N ALA A 114 -5.54 -27.61 0.66
CA ALA A 114 -6.24 -28.87 0.33
C ALA A 114 -6.00 -29.33 -1.11
N GLU A 115 -5.76 -28.39 -2.03
CA GLU A 115 -5.38 -28.65 -3.42
C GLU A 115 -3.88 -28.96 -3.60
N GLY A 116 -3.10 -29.02 -2.52
CA GLY A 116 -1.68 -29.35 -2.54
C GLY A 116 -0.74 -28.19 -2.91
N ALA A 117 -1.20 -26.94 -2.85
CA ALA A 117 -0.32 -25.78 -3.04
C ALA A 117 0.62 -25.60 -1.84
N GLU A 118 1.82 -25.10 -2.09
CA GLU A 118 2.75 -24.68 -1.03
C GLU A 118 2.44 -23.24 -0.62
N VAL A 119 2.33 -22.98 0.68
CA VAL A 119 2.08 -21.64 1.20
C VAL A 119 3.24 -21.21 2.10
N GLY A 120 4.01 -20.23 1.66
CA GLY A 120 5.11 -19.63 2.42
C GLY A 120 4.72 -18.28 3.04
N VAL A 121 5.37 -17.94 4.14
CA VAL A 121 5.25 -16.64 4.82
C VAL A 121 6.62 -16.00 4.92
N ALA A 122 6.69 -14.74 4.50
CA ALA A 122 7.81 -13.85 4.76
C ALA A 122 7.35 -12.61 5.54
N VAL A 123 8.28 -11.99 6.26
CA VAL A 123 8.03 -10.73 6.98
C VAL A 123 9.08 -9.69 6.60
N ALA A 124 8.71 -8.42 6.72
CA ALA A 124 9.65 -7.30 6.73
C ALA A 124 9.44 -6.54 8.05
N LEU A 125 10.45 -6.60 8.92
CA LEU A 125 10.44 -6.02 10.26
C LEU A 125 11.26 -4.73 10.35
N GLU A 126 11.96 -4.39 9.27
CA GLU A 126 12.78 -3.20 9.14
C GLU A 126 12.51 -2.59 7.76
N ALA A 127 12.53 -1.26 7.72
CA ALA A 127 12.47 -0.49 6.49
C ALA A 127 13.30 0.78 6.66
N VAL A 128 13.77 1.33 5.54
CA VAL A 128 14.54 2.57 5.47
C VAL A 128 13.84 3.50 4.50
N ILE A 129 13.62 4.74 4.91
CA ILE A 129 13.04 5.80 4.07
C ILE A 129 14.06 6.93 3.93
N ASP A 130 14.26 7.37 2.69
CA ASP A 130 14.97 8.61 2.38
C ASP A 130 13.98 9.58 1.72
N SER A 131 13.65 10.66 2.43
CA SER A 131 12.78 11.73 1.93
C SER A 131 13.56 13.01 1.59
N GLY A 132 14.82 12.88 1.15
CA GLY A 132 15.70 14.00 0.78
C GLY A 132 16.62 14.48 1.91
N HIS A 133 16.58 13.81 3.06
CA HIS A 133 17.45 14.08 4.22
C HIS A 133 18.45 12.94 4.49
N GLY A 134 18.50 11.95 3.59
CA GLY A 134 19.31 10.74 3.75
C GLY A 134 18.48 9.57 4.27
N PRO A 135 19.03 8.34 4.19
CA PRO A 135 18.33 7.13 4.58
C PRO A 135 18.21 7.01 6.10
N GLU A 136 16.98 6.93 6.60
CA GLU A 136 16.68 6.76 8.02
C GLU A 136 15.83 5.50 8.29
N PRO A 137 16.03 4.80 9.43
CA PRO A 137 15.14 3.72 9.83
C PRO A 137 13.69 4.20 9.96
N ALA A 138 12.81 3.52 9.26
CA ALA A 138 11.39 3.87 9.24
C ALA A 138 10.69 3.32 10.49
N ASP A 139 9.87 4.15 11.15
CA ASP A 139 9.05 3.72 12.28
C ASP A 139 7.87 2.86 11.81
N LEU A 140 8.00 1.54 11.92
CA LEU A 140 6.93 0.60 11.60
C LEU A 140 5.82 0.55 12.67
N THR A 141 5.91 1.26 13.80
CA THR A 141 4.74 1.44 14.69
C THR A 141 3.73 2.43 14.11
N SER A 142 4.17 3.36 13.26
CA SER A 142 3.32 4.27 12.50
C SER A 142 2.52 3.56 11.40
N LYS A 143 1.20 3.78 11.40
CA LYS A 143 0.31 3.27 10.35
C LYS A 143 0.66 3.87 8.97
N VAL A 144 1.03 5.15 8.92
CA VAL A 144 1.35 5.83 7.66
C VAL A 144 2.55 5.18 7.00
N THR A 145 3.63 4.95 7.76
CA THR A 145 4.83 4.26 7.30
C THR A 145 4.53 2.86 6.79
N ARG A 146 3.77 2.07 7.57
CA ARG A 146 3.40 0.71 7.15
C ARG A 146 2.52 0.70 5.90
N CYS A 147 1.59 1.64 5.75
CA CYS A 147 0.77 1.76 4.55
C CYS A 147 1.60 2.17 3.31
N LEU A 148 2.56 3.09 3.45
CA LEU A 148 3.50 3.42 2.37
C LEU A 148 4.28 2.17 1.96
N ALA A 149 4.84 1.46 2.93
CA ALA A 149 5.60 0.24 2.69
C ALA A 149 4.75 -0.86 2.05
N GLU A 150 3.52 -1.07 2.51
CA GLU A 150 2.61 -2.07 1.96
C GLU A 150 2.29 -1.77 0.48
N ASN A 151 1.95 -0.53 0.15
CA ASN A 151 1.63 -0.17 -1.23
C ASN A 151 2.84 -0.27 -2.15
N ALA A 152 4.04 0.13 -1.69
CA ALA A 152 5.27 -0.06 -2.44
C ALA A 152 5.58 -1.56 -2.67
N ALA A 153 5.37 -2.39 -1.65
CA ALA A 153 5.52 -3.83 -1.75
C ALA A 153 4.52 -4.49 -2.71
N ILE A 154 3.25 -4.06 -2.69
CA ILE A 154 2.22 -4.49 -3.64
C ILE A 154 2.61 -4.10 -5.07
N LEU A 155 3.07 -2.86 -5.27
CA LEU A 155 3.53 -2.39 -6.58
C LEU A 155 4.72 -3.19 -7.09
N ALA A 156 5.70 -3.49 -6.24
CA ALA A 156 6.85 -4.31 -6.60
C ALA A 156 6.44 -5.75 -6.94
N ALA A 157 5.52 -6.32 -6.15
CA ALA A 157 5.00 -7.67 -6.38
C ALA A 157 4.20 -7.77 -7.69
N ALA A 158 3.55 -6.69 -8.13
CA ALA A 158 2.74 -6.69 -9.36
C ALA A 158 3.56 -6.95 -10.62
N ARG A 159 4.89 -6.76 -10.53
CA ARG A 159 5.83 -7.02 -11.62
C ARG A 159 6.33 -8.46 -11.66
N THR A 160 6.09 -9.25 -10.61
CA THR A 160 6.74 -10.56 -10.40
C THR A 160 5.80 -11.69 -9.98
N ALA A 161 4.59 -11.38 -9.54
CA ALA A 161 3.58 -12.38 -9.17
C ALA A 161 2.54 -12.52 -10.28
N ASP A 162 2.07 -13.73 -10.53
CA ASP A 162 1.00 -14.01 -11.50
C ASP A 162 -0.35 -13.47 -11.02
N ARG A 163 -0.52 -13.35 -9.69
CA ARG A 163 -1.71 -12.76 -9.06
C ARG A 163 -1.38 -12.08 -7.75
N ILE A 164 -2.02 -10.94 -7.50
CA ILE A 164 -2.03 -10.28 -6.19
C ILE A 164 -3.44 -10.26 -5.61
N HIS A 165 -3.64 -10.92 -4.48
CA HIS A 165 -4.95 -10.99 -3.82
C HIS A 165 -5.37 -9.70 -3.12
N ASN A 166 -4.48 -8.70 -3.00
CA ASN A 166 -4.84 -7.35 -2.56
C ASN A 166 -5.66 -6.58 -3.59
N LEU A 167 -5.36 -6.76 -4.88
CA LEU A 167 -5.91 -5.92 -5.96
C LEU A 167 -7.23 -6.44 -6.52
N ALA A 168 -7.49 -7.75 -6.41
CA ALA A 168 -8.78 -8.34 -6.77
C ALA A 168 -9.96 -7.73 -6.01
N GLN A 169 -9.71 -6.98 -4.93
CA GLN A 169 -10.70 -6.28 -4.13
C GLN A 169 -10.87 -4.79 -4.53
N LYS A 170 -9.79 -4.09 -4.91
CA LYS A 170 -9.86 -2.66 -5.26
C LYS A 170 -10.68 -2.37 -6.52
N VAL A 171 -10.81 -3.34 -7.43
CA VAL A 171 -11.64 -3.20 -8.65
C VAL A 171 -13.13 -3.44 -8.37
N ALA A 172 -13.46 -4.26 -7.36
CA ALA A 172 -14.85 -4.55 -7.00
C ALA A 172 -15.54 -3.40 -6.26
N ASP A 173 -14.77 -2.63 -5.47
CA ASP A 173 -15.29 -1.46 -4.72
C ASP A 173 -15.25 -0.15 -5.55
N GLY A 174 -14.67 -0.18 -6.75
CA GLY A 174 -14.53 0.97 -7.66
C GLY A 174 -15.52 1.00 -8.83
N ALA A 175 -16.49 0.09 -8.86
CA ALA A 175 -17.52 0.05 -9.89
C ALA A 175 -18.85 0.59 -9.36
N MET A 176 -19.10 1.88 -9.58
CA MET A 176 -20.38 2.49 -10.03
C MET A 176 -20.15 4.01 -10.22
N PRO A 177 -20.82 4.65 -11.19
CA PRO A 177 -20.45 5.95 -11.78
C PRO A 177 -20.51 7.14 -10.84
#